data_AF-A0A0X3PEC4-F1
#
_entry.id   AF-A0A0X3PEC4-F1
#
_cell.length_a   1.000
_cell.length_b   1.000
_cell.length_c   1.000
_cell.angle_alpha   90.00
_cell.angle_beta   90.00
_cell.angle_gamma   90.00
#
_symmetry.space_group_name_H-M   'P 1'
#
loop_
_entity.id
_entity.type
_entity.pdbx_description
1 polymer ?
#
loop_
_entity_poly.entity_id
_entity_poly.type
_entity_poly.pdbx_seq_one_letter_code
_entity_poly.pdbx_strand_id
1 'polypeptide(L)'
;MMMRRLTDFAGRRCACGFPRTGRRFFAASGGAVATPEQKSLPDDESQVSPTLKKYFNKTRIAMQMPMMTREYAVSNAALIPSFFLGRLQLELLEYPELSTKENVSNVNAMFEHVEDFVSSLDSAQIDLQGRISDPVLRSCGEIGLFGQRVDSSFNGLGLNALESTRIAEAMGLNASLFATLTAHEALGMKAIQLAGTEEQKRKYLPALATGEKIAAFCLAEASSGSDPQPIQSRAVLSPDGRSYFLNGRKSWVTNGSRADVYTVFALTTVKNDKVVLLTLY
;
A
#
# COMPACT_ATOMS: atom_id res chain seq x y z
N MET A 1 -17.62 37.12 -33.28
CA MET A 1 -18.26 36.97 -34.62
C MET A 1 -17.61 35.75 -35.26
N MET A 2 -18.22 34.58 -35.45
CA MET A 2 -19.61 34.14 -35.44
C MET A 2 -19.61 32.59 -35.27
N MET A 3 -20.56 32.09 -34.48
CA MET A 3 -20.91 30.67 -34.26
C MET A 3 -21.52 29.98 -35.49
N ARG A 4 -21.41 28.64 -35.57
CA ARG A 4 -22.48 27.59 -35.81
C ARG A 4 -21.78 26.26 -36.18
N ARG A 5 -21.81 25.14 -35.44
CA ARG A 5 -22.85 24.16 -35.01
C ARG A 5 -23.56 23.34 -36.13
N LEU A 6 -23.20 22.04 -36.14
CA LEU A 6 -24.02 20.81 -36.00
C LEU A 6 -24.63 20.06 -37.22
N THR A 7 -24.71 18.73 -36.97
CA THR A 7 -25.47 17.61 -37.59
C THR A 7 -24.86 16.99 -38.86
N ASP A 8 -24.74 15.68 -39.09
CA ASP A 8 -25.28 14.45 -38.50
C ASP A 8 -24.35 13.26 -38.84
N PHE A 9 -24.17 12.29 -37.95
CA PHE A 9 -24.24 10.87 -38.33
C PHE A 9 -24.56 10.02 -37.10
N ALA A 10 -25.81 9.59 -37.04
CA ALA A 10 -26.32 8.62 -36.09
C ALA A 10 -26.03 7.19 -36.57
N GLY A 11 -25.84 6.28 -35.61
CA GLY A 11 -26.25 4.89 -35.78
C GLY A 11 -25.21 3.84 -35.42
N ARG A 12 -25.17 3.42 -34.15
CA ARG A 12 -25.57 2.06 -33.71
C ARG A 12 -25.45 1.94 -32.18
N ARG A 13 -26.52 1.42 -31.58
CA ARG A 13 -26.70 1.13 -30.15
C ARG A 13 -26.37 -0.35 -29.89
N CYS A 14 -25.76 -0.63 -28.75
CA CYS A 14 -25.96 -1.84 -27.93
C CYS A 14 -26.03 -1.30 -26.49
N ALA A 15 -27.15 -1.22 -25.76
CA ALA A 15 -28.17 -2.22 -25.39
C ALA A 15 -27.68 -3.26 -24.36
N CYS A 16 -27.36 -2.80 -23.15
CA CYS A 16 -27.53 -3.58 -21.92
C CYS A 16 -27.75 -2.60 -20.75
N GLY A 17 -29.00 -2.45 -20.34
CA GLY A 17 -29.37 -1.70 -19.14
C GLY A 17 -29.36 -2.59 -17.92
N PHE A 18 -28.86 -2.06 -16.80
CA PHE A 18 -29.21 -2.55 -15.46
C PHE A 18 -29.56 -1.35 -14.58
N PRO A 19 -30.61 -1.43 -13.74
CA PRO A 19 -31.13 -0.27 -13.03
C PRO A 19 -30.35 -0.02 -11.72
N ARG A 20 -30.20 1.26 -11.39
CA ARG A 20 -29.82 1.74 -10.06
C ARG A 20 -30.93 1.42 -9.06
N THR A 21 -30.63 0.61 -8.04
CA THR A 21 -31.41 0.58 -6.80
C THR A 21 -30.48 0.44 -5.62
N GLY A 22 -30.47 1.46 -4.75
CA GLY A 22 -29.90 1.34 -3.41
C GLY A 22 -30.74 0.41 -2.55
N ARG A 23 -30.08 -0.38 -1.69
CA ARG A 23 -30.68 -0.98 -0.50
C ARG A 23 -29.68 -1.00 0.64
N ARG A 24 -30.12 -0.43 1.76
CA ARG A 24 -29.62 -0.69 3.10
C ARG A 24 -30.02 -2.11 3.56
N PHE A 25 -29.18 -2.69 4.41
CA PHE A 25 -29.39 -3.81 5.35
C PHE A 25 -29.80 -5.19 4.83
N PHE A 26 -29.02 -6.21 5.23
CA PHE A 26 -29.54 -7.49 5.70
C PHE A 26 -28.75 -7.98 6.92
N ALA A 27 -29.47 -8.13 8.03
CA ALA A 27 -29.21 -9.09 9.09
C ALA A 27 -30.08 -10.33 8.81
N ALA A 28 -29.56 -11.54 9.04
CA ALA A 28 -30.32 -12.81 9.13
C ALA A 28 -29.34 -13.91 9.61
N SER A 29 -29.46 -14.46 10.83
CA SER A 29 -30.33 -15.59 11.23
C SER A 29 -30.07 -16.89 10.46
N GLY A 30 -29.75 -17.95 11.20
CA GLY A 30 -29.20 -19.20 10.72
C GLY A 30 -30.12 -20.13 9.92
N GLY A 31 -29.46 -21.01 9.15
CA GLY A 31 -30.02 -22.18 8.47
C GLY A 31 -28.89 -23.00 7.85
N ALA A 32 -28.85 -24.31 8.10
CA ALA A 32 -27.78 -25.23 7.67
C ALA A 32 -27.95 -25.70 6.20
N VAL A 33 -26.85 -25.95 5.50
CA VAL A 33 -26.80 -26.52 4.14
C VAL A 33 -25.79 -27.67 4.09
N ALA A 34 -26.17 -28.80 3.46
CA ALA A 34 -25.41 -30.05 3.35
C ALA A 34 -24.34 -30.05 2.22
N THR A 35 -23.29 -30.86 2.35
CA THR A 35 -22.13 -30.96 1.43
C THR A 35 -22.18 -32.19 0.49
N PRO A 36 -21.60 -32.15 -0.74
CA PRO A 36 -21.51 -33.30 -1.66
C PRO A 36 -20.16 -34.06 -1.62
N GLU A 37 -20.18 -35.35 -1.93
CA GLU A 37 -19.04 -36.31 -1.93
C GLU A 37 -18.03 -36.13 -3.08
N GLN A 38 -16.73 -36.37 -2.80
CA GLN A 38 -15.61 -36.36 -3.77
C GLN A 38 -15.16 -37.79 -4.16
N LYS A 39 -14.91 -38.03 -5.45
CA LYS A 39 -14.29 -39.27 -6.00
C LYS A 39 -12.75 -39.13 -6.09
N SER A 40 -12.00 -40.17 -5.71
CA SER A 40 -10.53 -40.25 -5.76
C SER A 40 -9.98 -40.87 -7.06
N LEU A 41 -8.74 -40.49 -7.44
CA LEU A 41 -7.94 -41.05 -8.54
C LEU A 41 -6.90 -42.06 -8.01
N PRO A 42 -6.40 -43.03 -8.82
CA PRO A 42 -5.63 -44.17 -8.33
C PRO A 42 -4.11 -43.94 -8.24
N ASP A 43 -3.50 -44.47 -7.17
CA ASP A 43 -2.07 -44.42 -6.81
C ASP A 43 -1.27 -45.54 -7.53
N ASP A 44 -0.36 -45.21 -8.46
CA ASP A 44 0.68 -46.14 -8.95
C ASP A 44 2.07 -45.65 -8.55
N GLU A 45 2.66 -46.31 -7.54
CA GLU A 45 3.94 -45.96 -6.90
C GLU A 45 5.19 -46.41 -7.68
N SER A 46 5.04 -47.01 -8.86
CA SER A 46 6.14 -47.54 -9.67
C SER A 46 7.05 -46.45 -10.29
N GLN A 47 6.59 -45.19 -10.33
CA GLN A 47 7.28 -44.05 -10.95
C GLN A 47 8.16 -43.24 -9.98
N VAL A 48 8.14 -43.54 -8.67
CA VAL A 48 8.83 -42.72 -7.67
C VAL A 48 10.27 -43.19 -7.47
N SER A 49 11.24 -42.28 -7.58
CA SER A 49 12.66 -42.60 -7.44
C SER A 49 12.99 -43.16 -6.03
N PRO A 50 13.97 -44.08 -5.89
CA PRO A 50 14.28 -44.73 -4.61
C PRO A 50 14.63 -43.74 -3.49
N THR A 51 15.24 -42.61 -3.83
CA THR A 51 15.62 -41.55 -2.89
C THR A 51 14.40 -40.81 -2.33
N LEU A 52 13.35 -40.63 -3.14
CA LEU A 52 12.10 -39.97 -2.75
C LEU A 52 11.18 -40.89 -1.92
N LYS A 53 11.28 -42.21 -2.07
CA LYS A 53 10.52 -43.19 -1.26
C LYS A 53 10.79 -43.07 0.24
N LYS A 54 11.99 -42.61 0.63
CA LYS A 54 12.36 -42.36 2.04
C LYS A 54 11.53 -41.24 2.68
N TYR A 55 11.00 -40.32 1.88
CA TYR A 55 10.22 -39.18 2.33
C TYR A 55 8.71 -39.36 2.13
N PHE A 56 8.29 -40.27 1.24
CA PHE A 56 6.88 -40.52 0.92
C PHE A 56 6.07 -41.05 2.12
N ASN A 57 6.66 -41.93 2.93
CA ASN A 57 5.96 -42.55 4.06
C ASN A 57 5.87 -41.67 5.33
N LYS A 58 6.29 -40.40 5.28
CA LYS A 58 6.10 -39.44 6.38
C LYS A 58 5.12 -38.30 6.06
N THR A 59 4.49 -38.32 4.89
CA THR A 59 3.59 -37.23 4.47
C THR A 59 2.26 -37.75 3.96
N ARG A 60 1.65 -38.68 4.69
CA ARG A 60 0.18 -38.69 4.80
C ARG A 60 -0.24 -37.78 5.96
N ILE A 61 0.18 -36.52 5.86
CA ILE A 61 -0.59 -35.45 6.50
C ILE A 61 -1.79 -35.31 5.59
N ALA A 62 -2.92 -35.90 5.99
CA ALA A 62 -4.19 -35.47 5.45
C ALA A 62 -4.19 -33.94 5.53
N MET A 63 -4.38 -33.25 4.40
CA MET A 63 -4.65 -31.81 4.40
C MET A 63 -6.04 -31.57 5.03
N GLN A 64 -6.21 -31.96 6.30
CA GLN A 64 -7.16 -31.31 7.16
C GLN A 64 -6.57 -29.93 7.40
N MET A 65 -7.08 -28.94 6.66
CA MET A 65 -6.81 -27.54 6.97
C MET A 65 -7.18 -27.33 8.45
N PRO A 66 -6.20 -27.09 9.34
CA PRO A 66 -6.50 -26.92 10.75
C PRO A 66 -7.37 -25.66 10.93
N MET A 67 -8.16 -25.65 12.00
CA MET A 67 -8.89 -24.46 12.42
C MET A 67 -7.89 -23.29 12.53
N MET A 68 -8.13 -22.21 11.78
CA MET A 68 -7.25 -21.04 11.66
C MET A 68 -7.26 -20.23 12.97
N THR A 69 -6.63 -20.77 14.01
CA THR A 69 -6.32 -20.11 15.29
C THR A 69 -4.86 -20.41 15.62
N ARG A 70 -3.95 -20.19 14.67
CA ARG A 70 -2.53 -20.51 14.82
C ARG A 70 -1.83 -19.31 15.44
N GLU A 71 -1.26 -19.50 16.64
CA GLU A 71 -0.37 -18.52 17.25
C GLU A 71 1.00 -18.60 16.55
N TYR A 72 1.44 -17.49 15.96
CA TYR A 72 2.76 -17.40 15.34
C TYR A 72 3.86 -17.37 16.39
N ALA A 73 4.97 -18.08 16.12
CA ALA A 73 6.15 -17.95 16.95
C ALA A 73 6.72 -16.53 16.81
N VAL A 74 6.78 -15.79 17.92
CA VAL A 74 7.36 -14.44 17.97
C VAL A 74 8.76 -14.50 18.57
N SER A 75 9.75 -13.97 17.86
CA SER A 75 11.11 -13.80 18.35
C SER A 75 11.49 -12.33 18.35
N ASN A 76 12.12 -11.89 19.45
CA ASN A 76 12.71 -10.56 19.54
C ASN A 76 14.09 -10.47 18.86
N ALA A 77 14.64 -11.58 18.39
CA ALA A 77 15.93 -11.63 17.74
C ALA A 77 15.77 -11.60 16.21
N ALA A 78 16.58 -10.79 15.53
CA ALA A 78 16.50 -10.67 14.09
C ALA A 78 17.08 -11.92 13.39
N LEU A 79 16.36 -12.46 12.40
CA LEU A 79 16.75 -13.67 11.66
C LEU A 79 18.15 -13.53 11.04
N ILE A 80 18.36 -12.45 10.25
CA ILE A 80 19.59 -12.27 9.48
C ILE A 80 20.81 -12.08 10.40
N PRO A 81 20.86 -11.12 11.35
CA PRO A 81 22.00 -11.00 12.26
C PRO A 81 22.29 -12.27 13.05
N SER A 82 21.25 -12.97 13.51
CA SER A 82 21.42 -14.21 14.28
C SER A 82 22.03 -15.31 13.43
N PHE A 83 21.64 -15.42 12.16
CA PHE A 83 22.23 -16.35 11.21
C PHE A 83 23.75 -16.14 11.06
N PHE A 84 24.20 -14.88 10.91
CA PHE A 84 25.63 -14.55 10.87
C PHE A 84 26.38 -14.85 12.17
N LEU A 85 25.67 -14.91 13.31
CA LEU A 85 26.20 -15.33 14.61
C LEU A 85 26.09 -16.85 14.82
N GLY A 86 25.77 -17.62 13.78
CA GLY A 86 25.64 -19.07 13.84
C GLY A 86 24.35 -19.56 14.54
N ARG A 87 23.36 -18.69 14.71
CA ARG A 87 22.07 -18.99 15.34
C ARG A 87 20.95 -18.90 14.31
N LEU A 88 20.52 -20.04 13.78
CA LEU A 88 19.38 -20.10 12.87
C LEU A 88 18.07 -20.23 13.68
N GLN A 89 17.23 -19.20 13.61
CA GLN A 89 15.89 -19.19 14.22
C GLN A 89 14.87 -19.73 13.22
N LEU A 90 14.65 -21.04 13.27
CA LEU A 90 13.73 -21.73 12.35
C LEU A 90 12.28 -21.26 12.52
N GLU A 91 11.93 -20.80 13.71
CA GLU A 91 10.63 -20.22 14.05
C GLU A 91 10.30 -18.96 13.24
N LEU A 92 11.31 -18.23 12.76
CA LEU A 92 11.12 -17.05 11.89
C LEU A 92 10.99 -17.40 10.40
N LEU A 93 11.09 -18.68 10.04
CA LEU A 93 10.89 -19.16 8.67
C LEU A 93 9.45 -19.59 8.39
N GLU A 94 8.54 -19.43 9.35
CA GLU A 94 7.11 -19.65 9.12
C GLU A 94 6.60 -18.65 8.07
N TYR A 95 5.89 -19.16 7.06
CA TYR A 95 5.33 -18.32 6.02
C TYR A 95 4.23 -17.43 6.62
N PRO A 96 4.26 -16.10 6.40
CA PRO A 96 3.26 -15.21 6.97
C PRO A 96 1.91 -15.41 6.27
N GLU A 97 0.88 -15.80 7.02
CA GLU A 97 -0.49 -15.92 6.54
C GLU A 97 -1.44 -14.98 7.31
N LEU A 98 -2.59 -14.66 6.72
CA LEU A 98 -3.63 -13.93 7.44
C LEU A 98 -4.35 -14.86 8.41
N SER A 99 -4.63 -14.37 9.62
CA SER A 99 -5.09 -15.19 10.73
C SER A 99 -6.52 -15.73 10.57
N THR A 100 -7.35 -15.13 9.70
CA THR A 100 -8.76 -15.52 9.54
C THR A 100 -9.15 -15.66 8.07
N LYS A 101 -10.08 -16.59 7.79
CA LYS A 101 -10.65 -16.75 6.44
C LYS A 101 -11.38 -15.49 5.96
N GLU A 102 -11.98 -14.76 6.89
CA GLU A 102 -12.65 -13.49 6.61
C GLU A 102 -11.65 -12.44 6.11
N ASN A 103 -10.50 -12.27 6.78
CA ASN A 103 -9.46 -11.33 6.34
C ASN A 103 -8.92 -11.72 4.95
N VAL A 104 -8.70 -13.01 4.70
CA VAL A 104 -8.30 -13.52 3.37
C VAL A 104 -9.35 -13.19 2.31
N SER A 105 -10.63 -13.42 2.60
CA SER A 105 -11.72 -13.11 1.67
C SER A 105 -11.81 -11.61 1.39
N ASN A 106 -11.71 -10.78 2.42
CA ASN A 106 -11.83 -9.32 2.31
C ASN A 106 -10.67 -8.73 1.50
N VAL A 107 -9.42 -9.13 1.79
CA VAL A 107 -8.26 -8.62 1.05
C VAL A 107 -8.27 -9.08 -0.40
N ASN A 108 -8.74 -10.30 -0.69
CA ASN A 108 -8.82 -10.80 -2.06
C ASN A 108 -9.92 -10.11 -2.86
N ALA A 109 -11.07 -9.83 -2.25
CA ALA A 109 -12.12 -9.04 -2.91
C ALA A 109 -11.63 -7.62 -3.23
N MET A 110 -10.87 -7.00 -2.31
CA MET A 110 -10.26 -5.69 -2.58
C MET A 110 -9.15 -5.78 -3.65
N PHE A 111 -8.34 -6.84 -3.64
CA PHE A 111 -7.34 -7.11 -4.68
C PHE A 111 -7.98 -7.17 -6.06
N GLU A 112 -9.03 -7.99 -6.23
CA GLU A 112 -9.75 -8.14 -7.51
C GLU A 112 -10.33 -6.81 -7.97
N HIS A 113 -10.93 -6.03 -7.06
CA HIS A 113 -11.44 -4.71 -7.38
C HIS A 113 -10.35 -3.73 -7.86
N VAL A 114 -9.18 -3.75 -7.20
CA VAL A 114 -8.03 -2.91 -7.57
C VAL A 114 -7.40 -3.39 -8.87
N GLU A 115 -7.30 -4.70 -9.08
CA GLU A 115 -6.80 -5.31 -10.32
C GLU A 115 -7.67 -4.92 -11.52
N ASP A 116 -8.99 -5.03 -11.40
CA ASP A 116 -9.95 -4.60 -12.42
C ASP A 116 -9.82 -3.10 -12.71
N PHE A 117 -9.75 -2.28 -11.66
CA PHE A 117 -9.58 -0.84 -11.80
C PHE A 117 -8.28 -0.49 -12.53
N VAL A 118 -7.15 -1.03 -12.08
CA VAL A 118 -5.82 -0.75 -12.65
C VAL A 118 -5.73 -1.25 -14.09
N SER A 119 -6.27 -2.44 -14.39
CA SER A 119 -6.30 -3.02 -15.73
C SER A 119 -7.16 -2.23 -16.70
N SER A 120 -8.14 -1.48 -16.20
CA SER A 120 -8.96 -0.58 -17.03
C SER A 120 -8.24 0.71 -17.46
N LEU A 121 -7.09 1.03 -16.85
CA LEU A 121 -6.34 2.25 -17.14
C LEU A 121 -5.46 2.09 -18.37
N ASP A 122 -5.40 3.14 -19.19
CA ASP A 122 -4.47 3.21 -20.31
C ASP A 122 -3.07 3.64 -19.82
N SER A 123 -2.27 2.66 -19.41
CA SER A 123 -0.90 2.86 -18.93
C SER A 123 0.00 3.55 -19.98
N ALA A 124 -0.21 3.26 -21.27
CA ALA A 124 0.58 3.86 -22.35
C ALA A 124 0.26 5.36 -22.52
N GLN A 125 -1.00 5.75 -22.35
CA GLN A 125 -1.39 7.16 -22.35
C GLN A 125 -0.87 7.90 -21.12
N ILE A 126 -0.86 7.28 -19.95
CA ILE A 126 -0.28 7.87 -18.73
C ILE A 126 1.21 8.16 -18.95
N ASP A 127 1.94 7.20 -19.51
CA ASP A 127 3.37 7.35 -19.84
C ASP A 127 3.60 8.47 -20.88
N LEU A 128 2.87 8.44 -22.00
CA LEU A 128 2.97 9.44 -23.06
C LEU A 128 2.68 10.87 -22.56
N GLN A 129 1.71 11.03 -21.66
CA GLN A 129 1.34 12.33 -21.10
C GLN A 129 2.24 12.75 -19.93
N GLY A 130 3.03 11.82 -19.37
CA GLY A 130 3.86 12.05 -18.18
C GLY A 130 3.04 12.40 -16.93
N ARG A 131 1.76 12.04 -16.88
CA ARG A 131 0.87 12.37 -15.75
C ARG A 131 -0.29 11.41 -15.61
N ILE A 132 -0.69 11.16 -14.36
CA ILE A 132 -1.94 10.49 -14.03
C ILE A 132 -3.05 11.55 -13.96
N SER A 133 -4.20 11.27 -14.57
CA SER A 133 -5.31 12.22 -14.60
C SER A 133 -6.00 12.36 -13.23
N ASP A 134 -6.51 13.56 -12.90
CA ASP A 134 -7.22 13.79 -11.63
C ASP A 134 -8.42 12.87 -11.41
N PRO A 135 -9.23 12.48 -12.43
CA PRO A 135 -10.29 11.51 -12.24
C PRO A 135 -9.78 10.16 -11.73
N VAL A 136 -8.67 9.65 -12.29
CA VAL A 136 -8.06 8.38 -11.84
C VAL A 136 -7.60 8.49 -10.40
N LEU A 137 -6.94 9.60 -10.04
CA LEU A 137 -6.48 9.83 -8.68
C LEU A 137 -7.65 9.97 -7.69
N ARG A 138 -8.75 10.62 -8.08
CA ARG A 138 -9.96 10.66 -7.25
C ARG A 138 -10.53 9.26 -7.02
N SER A 139 -10.60 8.42 -8.05
CA SER A 139 -11.03 7.03 -7.88
C SER A 139 -10.12 6.25 -6.94
N CYS A 140 -8.80 6.46 -6.98
CA CYS A 140 -7.89 5.87 -5.99
C CYS A 140 -8.20 6.31 -4.56
N GLY A 141 -8.59 7.57 -4.35
CA GLY A 141 -9.05 8.08 -3.07
C GLY A 141 -10.37 7.44 -2.61
N GLU A 142 -11.34 7.28 -3.52
CA GLU A 142 -12.62 6.62 -3.25
C GLU A 142 -12.46 5.14 -2.88
N ILE A 143 -11.48 4.44 -3.47
CA ILE A 143 -11.11 3.06 -3.13
C ILE A 143 -10.34 2.99 -1.79
N GLY A 144 -9.71 4.10 -1.36
CA GLY A 144 -8.91 4.16 -0.13
C GLY A 144 -7.42 3.87 -0.33
N LEU A 145 -6.91 3.91 -1.56
CA LEU A 145 -5.53 3.51 -1.89
C LEU A 145 -4.45 4.49 -1.37
N PHE A 146 -4.82 5.73 -1.03
CA PHE A 146 -3.90 6.71 -0.44
C PHE A 146 -3.66 6.47 1.06
N GLY A 147 -4.57 5.78 1.74
CA GLY A 147 -4.59 5.64 3.20
C GLY A 147 -4.63 4.19 3.67
N GLN A 148 -4.01 3.25 2.94
CA GLN A 148 -4.16 1.81 3.19
C GLN A 148 -3.82 1.42 4.63
N ARG A 149 -2.68 1.88 5.15
CA ARG A 149 -2.24 1.59 6.51
C ARG A 149 -2.41 2.76 7.47
N VAL A 150 -3.11 3.81 7.05
CA VAL A 150 -3.52 4.88 7.96
C VAL A 150 -4.60 4.32 8.88
N ASP A 151 -4.54 4.66 10.17
CA ASP A 151 -5.54 4.24 11.15
C ASP A 151 -6.94 4.73 10.74
N SER A 152 -7.96 3.92 11.00
CA SER A 152 -9.35 4.22 10.63
C SER A 152 -9.91 5.46 11.33
N SER A 153 -9.38 5.82 12.52
CA SER A 153 -9.70 7.08 13.20
C SER A 153 -9.23 8.34 12.44
N PHE A 154 -8.34 8.17 11.46
CA PHE A 154 -7.90 9.20 10.53
C PHE A 154 -8.36 8.92 9.09
N ASN A 155 -9.52 8.29 8.90
CA ASN A 155 -10.12 7.96 7.60
C ASN A 155 -9.30 7.00 6.72
N GLY A 156 -8.35 6.26 7.31
CA GLY A 156 -7.62 5.21 6.60
C GLY A 156 -8.34 3.85 6.62
N LEU A 157 -7.76 2.87 5.92
CA LEU A 157 -8.28 1.50 5.90
C LEU A 157 -7.75 0.64 7.05
N GLY A 158 -6.68 1.06 7.73
CA GLY A 158 -6.09 0.32 8.85
C GLY A 158 -5.50 -1.04 8.46
N LEU A 159 -5.15 -1.25 7.19
CA LEU A 159 -4.60 -2.51 6.71
C LEU A 159 -3.26 -2.82 7.37
N ASN A 160 -3.06 -4.09 7.69
CA ASN A 160 -1.77 -4.57 8.16
C ASN A 160 -0.75 -4.70 7.01
N ALA A 161 0.49 -5.06 7.34
CA ALA A 161 1.56 -5.17 6.35
C ALA A 161 1.28 -6.22 5.26
N LEU A 162 0.69 -7.36 5.61
CA LEU A 162 0.39 -8.43 4.66
C LEU A 162 -0.80 -8.05 3.76
N GLU A 163 -1.84 -7.45 4.34
CA GLU A 163 -3.01 -6.95 3.60
C GLU A 163 -2.61 -5.88 2.58
N SER A 164 -1.87 -4.85 3.03
CA SER A 164 -1.38 -3.79 2.13
C SER A 164 -0.39 -4.31 1.08
N THR A 165 0.43 -5.32 1.39
CA THR A 165 1.29 -5.97 0.40
C THR A 165 0.47 -6.65 -0.69
N ARG A 166 -0.61 -7.35 -0.32
CA ARG A 166 -1.53 -7.96 -1.29
C ARG A 166 -2.15 -6.90 -2.21
N ILE A 167 -2.63 -5.78 -1.68
CA ILE A 167 -3.18 -4.69 -2.51
C ILE A 167 -2.10 -4.06 -3.41
N ALA A 168 -0.87 -3.93 -2.91
CA ALA A 168 0.27 -3.43 -3.67
C ALA A 168 0.62 -4.30 -4.89
N GLU A 169 0.40 -5.63 -4.83
CA GLU A 169 0.58 -6.53 -5.98
C GLU A 169 -0.34 -6.15 -7.15
N ALA A 170 -1.62 -5.85 -6.88
CA ALA A 170 -2.56 -5.40 -7.91
C ALA A 170 -2.19 -4.00 -8.44
N MET A 171 -1.81 -3.07 -7.55
CA MET A 171 -1.35 -1.74 -7.94
C MET A 171 -0.12 -1.80 -8.87
N GLY A 172 0.76 -2.78 -8.66
CA GLY A 172 1.98 -2.97 -9.43
C GLY A 172 1.77 -3.22 -10.93
N LEU A 173 0.55 -3.57 -11.35
CA LEU A 173 0.18 -3.68 -12.78
C LEU A 173 0.27 -2.32 -13.52
N ASN A 174 0.24 -1.20 -12.80
CA ASN A 174 0.55 0.13 -13.33
C ASN A 174 1.65 0.80 -12.51
N ALA A 175 2.86 0.82 -13.05
CA ALA A 175 4.05 1.30 -12.35
C ALA A 175 3.97 2.78 -11.93
N SER A 176 3.38 3.65 -12.77
CA SER A 176 3.24 5.08 -12.46
C SER A 176 2.30 5.32 -11.28
N LEU A 177 1.17 4.60 -11.26
CA LEU A 177 0.19 4.67 -10.19
C LEU A 177 0.76 4.11 -8.89
N PHE A 178 1.39 2.93 -8.97
CA PHE A 178 2.09 2.32 -7.84
C PHE A 178 3.11 3.28 -7.23
N ALA A 179 4.02 3.85 -8.04
CA ALA A 179 5.02 4.79 -7.56
C ALA A 179 4.40 6.04 -6.90
N THR A 180 3.33 6.59 -7.48
CA THR A 180 2.62 7.77 -6.96
C THR A 180 2.02 7.51 -5.57
N LEU A 181 1.29 6.39 -5.42
CA LEU A 181 0.59 6.01 -4.20
C LEU A 181 1.58 5.58 -3.11
N THR A 182 2.57 4.75 -3.45
CA THR A 182 3.59 4.30 -2.49
C THR A 182 4.46 5.46 -2.01
N ALA A 183 4.87 6.39 -2.89
CA ALA A 183 5.63 7.57 -2.46
C ALA A 183 4.82 8.47 -1.51
N HIS A 184 3.51 8.58 -1.72
CA HIS A 184 2.61 9.33 -0.84
C HIS A 184 2.51 8.69 0.55
N GLU A 185 2.13 7.41 0.63
CA GLU A 185 1.81 6.76 1.91
C GLU A 185 3.06 6.23 2.63
N ALA A 186 3.92 5.50 1.93
CA ALA A 186 5.04 4.80 2.55
C ALA A 186 6.22 5.73 2.87
N LEU A 187 6.30 6.91 2.24
CA LEU A 187 7.36 7.89 2.44
C LEU A 187 6.82 9.26 2.87
N GLY A 188 5.98 9.87 2.03
CA GLY A 188 5.56 11.27 2.15
C GLY A 188 4.87 11.59 3.48
N MET A 189 3.90 10.77 3.91
CA MET A 189 3.22 10.97 5.19
C MET A 189 3.83 10.15 6.35
N LYS A 190 4.84 9.32 6.08
CA LYS A 190 5.32 8.31 7.03
C LYS A 190 5.91 8.93 8.30
N ALA A 191 6.56 10.09 8.18
CA ALA A 191 7.07 10.83 9.32
C ALA A 191 5.94 11.24 10.30
N ILE A 192 4.78 11.65 9.78
CA ILE A 192 3.61 12.02 10.60
C ILE A 192 3.02 10.78 11.28
N GLN A 193 2.91 9.66 10.56
CA GLN A 193 2.43 8.41 11.15
C GLN A 193 3.31 7.92 12.31
N LEU A 194 4.64 7.95 12.12
CA LEU A 194 5.59 7.40 13.09
C LEU A 194 5.90 8.33 14.25
N ALA A 195 6.05 9.63 14.00
CA ALA A 195 6.60 10.58 14.95
C ALA A 195 5.79 11.88 15.09
N GLY A 196 4.66 12.01 14.37
CA GLY A 196 3.80 13.17 14.50
C GLY A 196 3.13 13.23 15.87
N THR A 197 2.93 14.45 16.39
CA THR A 197 2.08 14.65 17.57
C THR A 197 0.62 14.33 17.23
N GLU A 198 -0.23 14.11 18.23
CA GLU A 198 -1.65 13.85 18.00
C GLU A 198 -2.33 15.01 17.25
N GLU A 199 -1.92 16.26 17.51
CA GLU A 199 -2.41 17.43 16.78
C GLU A 199 -1.99 17.39 15.31
N GLN A 200 -0.75 16.99 15.02
CA GLN A 200 -0.25 16.85 13.65
C GLN A 200 -0.98 15.72 12.92
N LYS A 201 -1.14 14.56 13.56
CA LYS A 201 -1.88 13.42 12.99
C LYS A 201 -3.31 13.79 12.65
N ARG A 202 -4.05 14.38 13.61
CA ARG A 202 -5.45 14.85 13.39
C ARG A 202 -5.55 15.90 12.30
N LYS A 203 -4.56 16.79 12.18
CA LYS A 203 -4.56 17.85 11.17
C LYS A 203 -4.30 17.33 9.76
N TYR A 204 -3.40 16.36 9.58
CA TYR A 204 -2.91 15.98 8.25
C TYR A 204 -3.42 14.62 7.76
N LEU A 205 -3.42 13.59 8.62
CA LEU A 205 -3.71 12.22 8.18
C LEU A 205 -5.10 12.06 7.53
N PRO A 206 -6.18 12.69 8.02
CA PRO A 206 -7.51 12.54 7.39
C PRO A 206 -7.56 12.95 5.91
N ALA A 207 -6.93 14.08 5.55
CA ALA A 207 -6.92 14.58 4.18
C ALA A 207 -5.89 13.85 3.30
N LEU A 208 -4.83 13.32 3.90
CA LEU A 208 -3.84 12.49 3.21
C LEU A 208 -4.43 11.10 2.89
N ALA A 209 -5.11 10.48 3.86
CA ALA A 209 -5.69 9.14 3.70
C ALA A 209 -6.74 9.06 2.59
N THR A 210 -7.50 10.12 2.37
CA THR A 210 -8.51 10.21 1.30
C THR A 210 -7.94 10.64 -0.05
N GLY A 211 -6.67 11.08 -0.09
CA GLY A 211 -6.05 11.65 -1.29
C GLY A 211 -6.53 13.06 -1.64
N GLU A 212 -7.29 13.74 -0.75
CA GLU A 212 -7.63 15.16 -0.91
C GLU A 212 -6.35 16.02 -0.94
N LYS A 213 -5.39 15.67 -0.08
CA LYS A 213 -4.04 16.22 -0.10
C LYS A 213 -3.04 15.16 -0.48
N ILE A 214 -1.99 15.58 -1.17
CA ILE A 214 -0.91 14.71 -1.61
C ILE A 214 0.36 15.03 -0.84
N ALA A 215 1.15 14.00 -0.59
CA ALA A 215 2.37 14.07 0.20
C ALA A 215 3.55 13.70 -0.69
N ALA A 216 4.66 14.36 -0.43
CA ALA A 216 5.94 14.10 -1.07
C ALA A 216 7.05 13.95 -0.02
N PHE A 217 8.07 13.18 -0.38
CA PHE A 217 9.23 12.91 0.45
C PHE A 217 10.46 13.60 -0.13
N CYS A 218 11.12 14.44 0.67
CA CYS A 218 12.12 15.39 0.23
C CYS A 218 13.45 15.16 0.94
N LEU A 219 14.20 14.14 0.50
CA LEU A 219 15.52 13.81 1.04
C LEU A 219 16.65 14.21 0.08
N ALA A 220 16.66 13.60 -1.11
CA ALA A 220 17.77 13.69 -2.06
C ALA A 220 18.02 15.11 -2.58
N GLU A 221 19.28 15.42 -2.83
CA GLU A 221 19.77 16.67 -3.39
C GLU A 221 20.76 16.36 -4.52
N ALA A 222 21.08 17.36 -5.36
CA ALA A 222 22.00 17.16 -6.47
C ALA A 222 23.38 16.65 -6.02
N SER A 223 23.79 16.98 -4.79
CA SER A 223 25.04 16.55 -4.16
C SER A 223 24.91 15.32 -3.26
N SER A 224 23.70 14.77 -3.06
CA SER A 224 23.43 13.75 -2.03
C SER A 224 22.29 12.82 -2.46
N GLY A 225 22.66 11.58 -2.78
CA GLY A 225 21.75 10.49 -3.15
C GLY A 225 21.88 9.31 -2.20
N SER A 226 22.76 8.36 -2.52
CA SER A 226 23.01 7.15 -1.70
C SER A 226 23.60 7.46 -0.32
N ASP A 227 24.40 8.52 -0.22
CA ASP A 227 24.80 9.10 1.07
C ASP A 227 23.91 10.32 1.36
N PRO A 228 22.93 10.20 2.28
CA PRO A 228 22.03 11.30 2.65
C PRO A 228 22.61 12.23 3.72
N GLN A 229 23.79 11.94 4.30
CA GLN A 229 24.38 12.77 5.35
C GLN A 229 24.81 14.17 4.88
N PRO A 230 25.41 14.35 3.69
CA PRO A 230 25.91 15.66 3.25
C PRO A 230 24.84 16.54 2.58
N ILE A 231 23.59 16.50 3.04
CA ILE A 231 22.55 17.42 2.57
C ILE A 231 22.88 18.89 2.87
N GLN A 232 22.60 19.76 1.93
CA GLN A 232 22.86 21.19 1.97
C GLN A 232 21.64 22.02 2.34
N SER A 233 20.42 21.48 2.26
CA SER A 233 19.24 22.18 2.78
C SER A 233 19.43 22.57 4.25
N ARG A 234 19.12 23.83 4.57
CA ARG A 234 19.23 24.42 5.91
C ARG A 234 17.89 24.91 6.41
N ALA A 235 17.61 24.65 7.67
CA ALA A 235 16.50 25.23 8.40
C ALA A 235 17.06 26.05 9.57
N VAL A 236 16.80 27.35 9.55
CA VAL A 236 17.28 28.30 10.56
C VAL A 236 16.10 28.78 11.39
N LEU A 237 16.16 28.62 12.72
CA LEU A 237 15.11 29.07 13.61
C LEU A 237 14.95 30.60 13.51
N SER A 238 13.71 31.09 13.40
CA SER A 238 13.41 32.52 13.35
C SER A 238 13.79 33.23 14.65
N PRO A 239 14.10 34.54 14.62
CA PRO A 239 14.49 35.29 15.83
C PRO A 239 13.48 35.21 16.99
N ASP A 240 12.19 35.04 16.68
CA ASP A 240 11.11 34.89 17.66
C ASP A 240 10.93 33.45 18.17
N GLY A 241 11.68 32.48 17.62
CA GLY A 241 11.65 31.07 18.00
C GLY A 241 10.39 30.31 17.57
N ARG A 242 9.54 30.88 16.70
CA ARG A 242 8.22 30.30 16.35
C ARG A 242 8.21 29.52 15.04
N SER A 243 9.20 29.71 14.18
CA SER A 243 9.23 29.12 12.84
C SER A 243 10.66 28.84 12.39
N TYR A 244 10.80 28.14 11.26
CA TYR A 244 12.08 27.91 10.61
C TYR A 244 12.09 28.55 9.21
N PHE A 245 13.17 29.25 8.87
CA PHE A 245 13.48 29.61 7.50
C PHE A 245 14.18 28.42 6.83
N LEU A 246 13.48 27.78 5.89
CA LEU A 246 14.03 26.69 5.08
C LEU A 246 14.63 27.26 3.79
N ASN A 247 15.88 26.91 3.50
CA ASN A 247 16.54 27.19 2.22
C ASN A 247 17.27 25.95 1.70
N GLY A 248 17.06 25.60 0.43
CA GLY A 248 17.74 24.50 -0.23
C GLY A 248 17.04 24.05 -1.51
N ARG A 249 17.54 22.98 -2.13
CA ARG A 249 16.98 22.39 -3.35
C ARG A 249 16.93 20.88 -3.23
N LYS A 250 15.75 20.30 -3.39
CA LYS A 250 15.54 18.85 -3.42
C LYS A 250 15.43 18.35 -4.85
N SER A 251 15.92 17.14 -5.09
CA SER A 251 16.00 16.52 -6.42
C SER A 251 15.17 15.24 -6.47
N TRP A 252 14.58 14.98 -7.65
CA TRP A 252 13.80 13.76 -7.93
C TRP A 252 12.70 13.47 -6.91
N VAL A 253 11.96 14.50 -6.52
CA VAL A 253 10.87 14.40 -5.56
C VAL A 253 9.63 13.83 -6.26
N THR A 254 9.36 12.54 -6.08
CA THR A 254 8.09 11.94 -6.51
C THR A 254 6.92 12.69 -5.89
N ASN A 255 5.89 12.95 -6.68
CA ASN A 255 4.74 13.83 -6.37
C ASN A 255 5.09 15.32 -6.18
N GLY A 256 6.34 15.75 -6.40
CA GLY A 256 6.78 17.11 -6.09
C GLY A 256 6.06 18.22 -6.85
N SER A 257 5.48 17.94 -8.02
CA SER A 257 4.67 18.91 -8.77
C SER A 257 3.21 19.02 -8.31
N ARG A 258 2.75 18.10 -7.45
CA ARG A 258 1.34 17.96 -7.04
C ARG A 258 1.13 17.90 -5.52
N ALA A 259 2.18 17.76 -4.73
CA ALA A 259 2.06 17.60 -3.30
C ALA A 259 1.66 18.91 -2.60
N ASP A 260 0.79 18.78 -1.61
CA ASP A 260 0.36 19.82 -0.68
C ASP A 260 1.15 19.75 0.63
N VAL A 261 1.73 18.58 0.95
CA VAL A 261 2.47 18.32 2.17
C VAL A 261 3.84 17.73 1.82
N TYR A 262 4.90 18.27 2.40
CA TYR A 262 6.27 17.84 2.12
C TYR A 262 6.98 17.40 3.39
N THR A 263 7.41 16.14 3.46
CA THR A 263 8.35 15.72 4.51
C THR A 263 9.77 16.07 4.07
N VAL A 264 10.32 17.17 4.58
CA VAL A 264 11.62 17.73 4.15
C VAL A 264 12.72 17.41 5.14
N PHE A 265 13.88 16.97 4.64
CA PHE A 265 15.08 16.79 5.44
C PHE A 265 15.99 18.00 5.28
N ALA A 266 16.37 18.63 6.39
CA ALA A 266 17.23 19.80 6.40
C ALA A 266 18.14 19.79 7.63
N LEU A 267 19.32 20.38 7.52
CA LEU A 267 20.20 20.59 8.67
C LEU A 267 19.73 21.83 9.43
N THR A 268 19.66 21.71 10.76
CA THR A 268 19.39 22.82 11.67
C THR A 268 20.46 22.82 12.75
N THR A 269 20.74 24.00 13.31
CA THR A 269 21.51 24.08 14.55
C THR A 269 20.68 23.47 15.68
N VAL A 270 21.22 22.45 16.33
CA VAL A 270 20.63 21.87 17.53
C VAL A 270 21.52 22.25 18.68
N LYS A 271 20.95 22.75 19.78
CA LYS A 271 21.73 23.10 20.98
C LYS A 271 22.48 21.91 21.62
N ASN A 272 22.40 20.71 21.04
CA ASN A 272 23.17 19.51 21.33
C ASN A 272 23.14 18.57 20.09
N ASP A 273 24.15 18.64 19.22
CA ASP A 273 24.56 17.69 18.16
C ASP A 273 23.60 16.53 17.78
N LYS A 274 22.38 16.84 17.31
CA LYS A 274 21.45 15.86 16.74
C LYS A 274 20.85 16.39 15.45
N VAL A 275 20.57 15.51 14.48
CA VAL A 275 19.78 15.86 13.29
C VAL A 275 18.32 15.91 13.72
N VAL A 276 17.66 17.06 13.55
CA VAL A 276 16.21 17.20 13.78
C VAL A 276 15.48 17.10 12.44
N LEU A 277 14.58 16.13 12.35
CA LEU A 277 13.67 15.97 11.22
C LEU A 277 12.63 17.09 11.29
N LEU A 278 12.71 18.06 10.38
CA LEU A 278 11.74 19.15 10.28
C LEU A 278 10.71 18.82 9.20
N THR A 279 9.58 18.26 9.61
CA THR A 279 8.42 18.17 8.72
C THR A 279 7.86 19.59 8.55
N LEU A 280 8.05 20.17 7.36
CA LEU A 280 7.61 21.51 7.04
C LEU A 280 6.29 21.43 6.27
N TYR A 281 5.36 22.31 6.63
CA TYR A 281 4.00 22.35 6.10
C TYR A 281 3.83 23.57 5.19
#